data_AF-A0A9D2JUZ6-F1
#
_entry.id   AF-A0A9D2JUZ6-F1
#
_cell.length_a   1.000
_cell.length_b   1.000
_cell.length_c   1.000
_cell.angle_alpha   90.00
_cell.angle_beta   90.00
_cell.angle_gamma   90.00
#
_symmetry.space_group_name_H-M   'P 1'
#
loop_
_entity.id
_entity.type
_entity.pdbx_description
1 polymer ?
#
loop_
_entity_poly.entity_id
_entity_poly.type
_entity_poly.pdbx_seq_one_letter_code
_entity_poly.pdbx_strand_id
1 'polypeptide(L)'
;MKRILHVAEPFTSGVLSFLRDITQRQVEEYEVYILYGVRPLTPPDVESLFDKRVRLIKSRCFRGALGTVLNPLAYGEVRKWFKQIEPDIVHLHSSASGFVGRWALRQDESILT
;
A
#
# COMPACT_ATOMS: atom_id res chain seq x y z
N MET A 1 -18.36 -4.60 -6.41
CA MET A 1 -17.50 -3.41 -6.60
C MET A 1 -16.07 -3.90 -6.57
N LYS A 2 -15.23 -3.51 -7.53
CA LYS A 2 -13.84 -3.99 -7.56
C LYS A 2 -13.03 -3.35 -6.43
N ARG A 3 -11.99 -4.03 -5.96
CA ARG A 3 -11.13 -3.62 -4.85
C ARG A 3 -9.73 -3.32 -5.34
N ILE A 4 -9.17 -2.19 -4.90
CA ILE A 4 -7.80 -1.77 -5.19
C ILE A 4 -6.99 -1.76 -3.90
N LEU A 5 -5.83 -2.41 -3.90
CA LEU A 5 -4.84 -2.32 -2.84
C LEU A 5 -3.60 -1.56 -3.32
N HIS A 6 -3.37 -0.38 -2.74
CA HIS A 6 -2.11 0.33 -2.85
C HIS A 6 -1.15 -0.10 -1.74
N VAL A 7 0.08 -0.45 -2.09
CA VAL A 7 1.14 -0.77 -1.11
C VAL A 7 2.25 0.27 -1.22
N ALA A 8 2.36 1.13 -0.22
CA ALA A 8 3.29 2.27 -0.21
C ALA A 8 4.25 2.17 0.97
N GLU A 9 5.51 1.84 0.68
CA GLU A 9 6.54 1.70 1.71
C GLU A 9 6.99 3.07 2.27
N PRO A 10 7.25 4.10 1.44
CA PRO A 10 7.36 5.48 1.91
C PRO A 10 6.02 6.21 1.78
N PHE A 11 5.41 6.57 2.90
CA PHE A 11 4.20 7.40 2.93
C PHE A 11 4.53 8.86 3.29
N THR A 12 5.27 9.53 2.41
CA THR A 12 5.70 10.93 2.59
C THR A 12 5.85 11.64 1.23
N SER A 13 5.76 12.97 1.24
CA SER A 13 5.99 13.87 0.10
C SER A 13 5.26 13.39 -1.18
N GLY A 14 5.98 13.15 -2.28
CA GLY A 14 5.41 12.85 -3.59
C GLY A 14 4.48 11.62 -3.63
N VAL A 15 4.85 10.52 -2.98
CA VAL A 15 3.99 9.31 -2.95
C VAL A 15 2.69 9.58 -2.20
N LEU A 16 2.75 10.35 -1.11
CA LEU A 16 1.57 10.75 -0.33
C LEU A 16 0.63 11.63 -1.18
N SER A 17 1.16 12.68 -1.82
CA SER A 17 0.36 13.57 -2.68
C SER A 17 -0.26 12.82 -3.85
N PHE A 18 0.52 11.97 -4.52
CA PHE A 18 0.03 11.15 -5.62
C PHE A 18 -1.12 10.23 -5.18
N LEU A 19 -0.95 9.52 -4.05
CA LEU A 19 -1.97 8.62 -3.53
C LEU A 19 -3.23 9.38 -3.13
N ARG A 20 -3.12 10.54 -2.49
CA ARG A 20 -4.28 11.38 -2.19
C ARG A 20 -5.06 11.72 -3.46
N ASP A 21 -4.37 12.20 -4.49
CA ASP A 21 -5.02 12.70 -5.70
C ASP A 21 -5.66 11.60 -6.55
N ILE A 22 -5.01 10.43 -6.66
CA ILE A 22 -5.55 9.30 -7.43
C ILE A 22 -6.72 8.62 -6.71
N THR A 23 -6.61 8.45 -5.40
CA THR A 23 -7.63 7.74 -4.62
C THR A 23 -8.92 8.54 -4.51
N GLN A 24 -8.88 9.88 -4.57
CA GLN A 24 -10.06 10.75 -4.61
C GLN A 24 -11.04 10.38 -5.74
N ARG A 25 -10.52 9.96 -6.90
CA ARG A 25 -11.33 9.51 -8.04
C ARG A 25 -11.67 8.03 -7.94
N GLN A 26 -10.70 7.20 -7.54
CA GLN A 26 -10.91 5.75 -7.45
C GLN A 26 -12.04 5.37 -6.49
N VAL A 27 -12.24 6.10 -5.39
CA VAL A 27 -13.32 5.82 -4.42
C VAL A 27 -14.74 6.00 -4.98
N GLU A 28 -14.89 6.61 -6.17
CA GLU A 28 -16.18 6.71 -6.84
C GLU A 28 -16.61 5.38 -7.47
N GLU A 29 -15.66 4.52 -7.84
CA GLU A 29 -15.91 3.28 -8.57
C GLU A 29 -15.38 2.01 -7.87
N TYR A 30 -14.43 2.17 -6.94
CA TYR A 30 -13.68 1.08 -6.31
C TYR A 30 -13.69 1.18 -4.78
N GLU A 31 -13.60 0.03 -4.12
CA GLU A 31 -13.21 0.00 -2.72
C GLU A 31 -11.68 0.14 -2.64
N VAL A 32 -11.20 1.21 -2.02
CA VAL A 32 -9.78 1.57 -2.03
C VAL A 32 -9.13 1.31 -0.68
N TYR A 33 -8.02 0.56 -0.69
CA TYR A 33 -7.22 0.24 0.47
C TYR A 33 -5.79 0.74 0.27
N ILE A 34 -5.17 1.27 1.32
CA ILE A 34 -3.76 1.67 1.30
C ILE A 34 -3.04 0.99 2.46
N LEU A 35 -2.17 0.03 2.16
CA LEU A 35 -1.19 -0.49 3.12
C LEU A 35 0.06 0.39 3.07
N TYR A 36 0.30 1.16 4.14
CA TYR A 36 1.34 2.19 4.13
C TYR A 36 2.34 2.06 5.27
N GLY A 37 3.60 2.42 4.99
CA GLY A 37 4.68 2.49 5.97
C GLY A 37 4.88 3.92 6.50
N VAL A 38 5.12 4.05 7.80
CA VAL A 38 5.40 5.35 8.43
C VAL A 38 6.89 5.65 8.42
N ARG A 39 7.25 6.89 8.05
CA ARG A 39 8.60 7.47 8.09
C ARG A 39 8.63 8.64 9.08
N PRO A 40 9.83 9.10 9.50
CA PRO A 40 9.96 10.30 10.33
C PRO A 40 9.26 11.55 9.77
N LEU A 41 9.14 11.67 8.43
CA LEU A 41 8.47 12.78 7.74
C LEU A 41 7.04 12.44 7.26
N THR A 42 6.43 11.37 7.77
CA THR A 42 5.02 11.10 7.53
C THR A 42 4.19 11.98 8.48
N PRO A 43 3.21 12.76 7.98
CA PRO A 43 2.35 13.57 8.83
C PRO A 43 1.65 12.71 9.91
N PRO A 44 1.54 13.21 11.15
CA PRO A 44 0.95 12.45 12.25
C PRO A 44 -0.55 12.17 12.03
N ASP A 45 -1.23 13.03 11.28
CA ASP A 45 -2.67 12.99 11.00
C ASP A 45 -2.96 12.55 9.55
N VAL A 46 -2.12 11.68 8.98
CA VAL A 46 -2.20 11.33 7.56
C VAL A 46 -3.58 10.82 7.10
N GLU A 47 -4.35 10.22 8.01
CA GLU A 47 -5.71 9.74 7.76
C GLU A 47 -6.69 10.89 7.45
N SER A 48 -6.44 12.10 7.97
CA SER A 48 -7.27 13.30 7.72
C SER A 48 -7.16 13.80 6.28
N LEU A 49 -6.09 13.41 5.57
CA LEU A 49 -5.77 13.87 4.23
C LEU A 49 -6.52 13.12 3.13
N PHE A 50 -7.18 12.01 3.45
CA PHE A 50 -7.87 11.15 2.49
C PHE A 50 -9.39 11.21 2.66
N ASP A 51 -10.11 10.91 1.59
CA ASP A 51 -11.56 10.66 1.66
C ASP A 51 -11.83 9.53 2.68
N LYS A 52 -12.86 9.70 3.52
CA LYS A 52 -13.21 8.75 4.60
C LYS A 52 -13.53 7.34 4.10
N ARG A 53 -13.83 7.18 2.81
CA ARG A 53 -14.05 5.88 2.16
C ARG A 53 -12.76 5.12 1.87
N VAL A 54 -11.62 5.81 1.81
CA VAL A 54 -10.30 5.18 1.66
C VAL A 54 -9.94 4.49 2.97
N ARG A 55 -9.58 3.21 2.90
CA ARG A 55 -9.20 2.42 4.08
C ARG A 55 -7.69 2.40 4.23
N LEU A 56 -7.17 3.22 5.13
CA LEU A 56 -5.74 3.29 5.45
C LEU A 56 -5.36 2.20 6.47
N ILE A 57 -4.30 1.46 6.16
CA ILE A 57 -3.78 0.35 6.96
C ILE A 57 -2.30 0.61 7.23
N LYS A 58 -1.97 0.93 8.48
CA LYS A 58 -0.59 1.16 8.89
C LYS A 58 0.18 -0.16 9.00
N SER A 59 1.20 -0.34 8.17
CA SER A 59 2.15 -1.44 8.25
C SER A 59 3.04 -1.30 9.49
N ARG A 60 3.31 -2.43 10.16
CA ARG A 60 4.31 -2.49 11.24
C ARG A 60 5.66 -3.02 10.75
N CYS A 61 5.71 -3.55 9.53
CA CYS A 61 6.87 -4.23 8.97
C CYS A 61 7.69 -3.38 7.99
N PHE A 62 7.13 -2.27 7.50
CA PHE A 62 7.84 -1.35 6.59
C PHE A 62 8.81 -0.45 7.37
N ARG A 63 10.11 -0.53 7.04
CA ARG A 63 11.22 0.08 7.79
C ARG A 63 12.39 0.49 6.89
N GLY A 64 12.20 1.50 6.05
CA GLY A 64 13.23 1.85 5.07
C GLY A 64 13.13 0.95 3.84
N ALA A 65 13.70 1.38 2.72
CA ALA A 65 13.72 0.52 1.53
C ALA A 65 14.44 -0.82 1.82
N LEU A 66 15.67 -0.76 2.32
CA LEU A 66 16.46 -1.94 2.68
C LEU A 66 15.85 -2.71 3.85
N GLY A 67 15.45 -2.05 4.92
CA GLY A 67 14.89 -2.73 6.09
C GLY A 67 13.52 -3.37 5.83
N THR A 68 12.77 -2.90 4.83
CA THR A 68 11.55 -3.57 4.36
C THR A 68 11.88 -4.81 3.53
N VAL A 69 12.81 -4.69 2.57
CA VAL A 69 13.22 -5.81 1.70
C VAL A 69 13.88 -6.93 2.49
N LEU A 70 14.70 -6.61 3.49
CA LEU A 70 15.39 -7.61 4.32
C LEU A 70 14.52 -8.16 5.46
N ASN A 71 13.28 -7.71 5.61
CA ASN A 71 12.39 -8.13 6.70
C ASN A 71 11.38 -9.18 6.20
N PRO A 72 11.52 -10.47 6.57
CA PRO A 72 10.58 -11.53 6.15
C PRO A 72 9.13 -11.25 6.58
N LEU A 73 8.93 -10.53 7.70
CA LEU A 73 7.60 -10.19 8.18
C LEU A 73 6.87 -9.22 7.22
N ALA A 74 7.59 -8.42 6.43
CA ALA A 74 6.97 -7.54 5.44
C ALA A 74 6.26 -8.34 4.34
N TYR A 75 6.86 -9.44 3.89
CA TYR A 75 6.25 -10.35 2.90
C TYR A 75 5.00 -11.02 3.48
N GLY A 76 5.09 -11.50 4.72
CA GLY A 76 3.96 -12.09 5.43
C GLY A 76 2.81 -11.09 5.65
N GLU A 77 3.11 -9.85 6.02
CA GLU A 77 2.12 -8.80 6.24
C GLU A 77 1.42 -8.40 4.93
N VAL A 78 2.17 -8.22 3.83
CA VAL A 78 1.59 -7.96 2.51
C VAL A 78 0.69 -9.11 2.08
N ARG A 79 1.14 -10.37 2.23
CA ARG A 79 0.34 -11.55 1.90
C ARG A 79 -0.92 -11.65 2.74
N LYS A 80 -0.82 -11.35 4.04
CA LYS A 80 -1.96 -11.34 4.96
C LYS A 80 -3.02 -10.36 4.50
N TRP A 81 -2.66 -9.10 4.26
CA TRP A 81 -3.62 -8.08 3.85
C TRP A 81 -4.19 -8.35 2.46
N PHE A 82 -3.38 -8.85 1.53
CA PHE A 82 -3.87 -9.31 0.23
C PHE A 82 -4.97 -10.37 0.39
N LYS A 83 -4.74 -11.40 1.21
CA LYS A 83 -5.75 -12.45 1.45
C LYS A 83 -6.98 -11.97 2.22
N GLN A 84 -6.84 -10.97 3.09
CA GLN A 84 -7.96 -10.42 3.88
C GLN A 84 -8.84 -9.48 3.06
N ILE A 85 -8.24 -8.73 2.14
CA ILE A 85 -8.95 -7.75 1.30
C ILE A 85 -9.45 -8.41 0.01
N GLU A 86 -8.74 -9.42 -0.50
CA GLU A 86 -8.97 -10.04 -1.80
C GLU A 86 -9.09 -8.98 -2.92
N PRO A 87 -8.04 -8.16 -3.15
CA PRO A 87 -8.10 -7.10 -4.12
C PRO A 87 -8.06 -7.63 -5.56
N ASP A 88 -8.86 -7.04 -6.44
CA ASP A 88 -8.81 -7.31 -7.89
C ASP A 88 -7.56 -6.69 -8.52
N ILE A 89 -7.07 -5.57 -7.98
CA ILE A 89 -5.94 -4.81 -8.51
C ILE A 89 -4.98 -4.45 -7.36
N VAL A 90 -3.68 -4.65 -7.59
CA VAL A 90 -2.62 -4.27 -6.65
C VAL A 90 -1.66 -3.29 -7.33
N HIS A 91 -1.42 -2.15 -6.70
CA HIS A 91 -0.41 -1.17 -7.14
C HIS A 91 0.69 -1.03 -6.08
N LEU A 92 1.94 -1.18 -6.50
CA LEU A 92 3.11 -1.14 -5.62
C LEU A 92 3.87 0.17 -5.83
N HIS A 93 3.95 1.00 -4.78
CA HIS A 93 4.58 2.32 -4.82
C HIS A 93 5.93 2.30 -4.11
N SER A 94 7.02 2.36 -4.89
CA SER A 94 8.45 2.26 -4.55
C SER A 94 9.10 0.94 -4.99
N SER A 95 10.44 0.96 -5.08
CA SER A 95 11.24 -0.25 -5.37
C SER A 95 11.11 -1.31 -4.27
N ALA A 96 11.01 -0.91 -3.00
CA ALA A 96 10.92 -1.83 -1.88
C ALA A 96 9.56 -2.56 -1.81
N SER A 97 8.45 -1.83 -1.90
CA SER A 97 7.12 -2.47 -2.00
C SER A 97 6.97 -3.26 -3.30
N GLY A 98 7.57 -2.79 -4.40
CA GLY A 98 7.62 -3.50 -5.67
C GLY A 98 8.30 -4.88 -5.54
N PHE A 99 9.47 -4.91 -4.92
CA PHE A 99 10.19 -6.16 -4.66
C PHE A 99 9.42 -7.06 -3.70
N VAL A 100 9.03 -6.56 -2.51
CA VAL A 100 8.30 -7.35 -1.52
C VAL A 100 6.99 -7.90 -2.09
N GLY A 101 6.20 -7.06 -2.75
CA GLY A 101 4.93 -7.44 -3.36
C GLY A 101 5.10 -8.52 -4.44
N ARG A 102 6.08 -8.37 -5.35
CA ARG A 102 6.36 -9.36 -6.40
C ARG A 102 6.63 -10.75 -5.84
N TRP A 103 7.37 -10.83 -4.74
CA TRP A 103 7.69 -12.11 -4.10
C TRP A 103 6.56 -12.63 -3.20
N ALA A 104 5.88 -11.74 -2.47
CA ALA A 104 4.77 -12.11 -1.60
C ALA A 104 3.54 -12.58 -2.37
N LEU A 105 3.36 -12.12 -3.61
CA LEU A 105 2.15 -12.32 -4.41
C LEU A 105 2.39 -13.16 -5.68
N ARG A 106 3.58 -13.74 -5.88
CA ARG A 106 4.03 -14.40 -7.13
C ARG A 106 3.09 -15.47 -7.72
N GLN A 107 2.17 -16.03 -6.93
CA GLN A 107 1.24 -17.08 -7.37
C GLN A 107 -0.11 -16.52 -7.85
N ASP A 108 -0.30 -15.20 -7.83
CA ASP A 108 -1.56 -14.53 -8.16
C ASP A 108 -1.34 -13.59 -9.36
N GLU A 109 -2.00 -13.86 -10.50
CA GLU A 109 -1.73 -13.24 -11.81
C GLU A 109 -2.19 -11.76 -11.97
N SER A 110 -2.75 -11.13 -10.93
CA SER A 110 -3.37 -9.79 -11.00
C SER A 110 -2.42 -8.59 -10.75
N ILE A 111 -1.09 -8.80 -10.77
CA ILE A 111 -0.12 -7.76 -10.40
C ILE A 111 0.32 -6.97 -11.63
N LEU A 112 -0.17 -5.74 -11.77
CA LEU A 112 0.38 -4.75 -12.69
C LEU A 112 1.43 -3.92 -11.95
N THR A 113 2.70 -4.09 -12.31
CA THR A 113 3.81 -3.21 -11.86
C THR A 113 3.94 -1.97 -12.68
#